data_AF-A0A662JUM1-F1
#
_entry.id   AF-A0A662JUM1-F1
#
_cell.length_a   1.000
_cell.length_b   1.000
_cell.length_c   1.000
_cell.angle_alpha   90.00
_cell.angle_beta   90.00
_cell.angle_gamma   90.00
#
_symmetry.space_group_name_H-M   'P 1'
#
loop_
_entity.id
_entity.type
_entity.pdbx_description
1 polymer ?
#
loop_
_entity_poly.entity_id
_entity_poly.type
_entity_poly.pdbx_seq_one_letter_code
_entity_poly.pdbx_strand_id
1 'polypeptide(L)'
;LVKAVAGGGGKGMKIVHSEENLEESIESAKREAKSSFGNDMVFLERYLDKPRHIEFQILADEHGNIIHLFERECSIQRRHQKIIEETPSPVMTKDLRKEMGEAAVKAAEAVGYTNAGTIEFMVDGNLNYYFMEMNTRLQVEHPITEMTTGVDIVKRQIKIAAGEELDLTQKDVHQRGHALECRIYAEDPAHGFLPSVGVLEKVEMPLGPNIRNDAGIETGLEITPYYDPMLAKLIVGGENREESINKMIWALSRYVILGVTTNIPFLKRVLKHEAFRRGNITTHFIDTYFKDWGEQQKGLPLDAIIGLAIYNALHPKREEVVRYKEPDPHSPWKHTGRWRIGV
;
A
#
# COMPACT_ATOMS: atom_id res chain seq x y z
N LEU A 1 3.00 26.73 10.46
CA LEU A 1 1.82 26.09 11.09
C LEU A 1 1.90 26.35 12.58
N VAL A 2 0.88 27.00 13.13
CA VAL A 2 0.74 27.22 14.58
C VAL A 2 0.03 25.99 15.16
N LYS A 3 0.57 25.38 16.21
CA LYS A 3 -0.02 24.22 16.90
C LYS A 3 -0.04 24.40 18.40
N ALA A 4 -1.11 23.91 19.03
CA ALA A 4 -1.20 23.79 20.48
C ALA A 4 -0.26 22.69 21.01
N VAL A 5 0.42 22.96 22.13
CA VAL A 5 1.34 21.99 22.78
C VAL A 5 0.58 20.78 23.33
N ALA A 6 -0.61 20.99 23.89
CA ALA A 6 -1.43 19.94 24.51
C ALA A 6 -2.53 19.38 23.58
N GLY A 7 -2.50 19.73 22.28
CA GLY A 7 -3.58 19.43 21.34
C GLY A 7 -3.48 18.07 20.64
N GLY A 8 -4.63 17.51 20.28
CA GLY A 8 -4.76 16.31 19.44
C GLY A 8 -6.03 16.39 18.56
N GLY A 9 -6.03 15.69 17.42
CA GLY A 9 -7.21 15.60 16.53
C GLY A 9 -7.51 16.86 15.70
N GLY A 10 -6.50 17.66 15.36
CA GLY A 10 -6.66 18.82 14.45
C GLY A 10 -7.17 20.11 15.09
N LYS A 11 -7.53 20.09 16.38
CA LYS A 11 -7.96 21.28 17.13
C LYS A 11 -6.76 22.15 17.53
N GLY A 12 -6.87 23.46 17.35
CA GLY A 12 -5.80 24.43 17.66
C GLY A 12 -4.66 24.43 16.64
N MET A 13 -4.94 24.08 15.38
CA MET A 13 -3.97 24.11 14.28
C MET A 13 -4.32 25.23 13.29
N LYS A 14 -3.38 26.14 12.99
CA LYS A 14 -3.57 27.23 12.00
C LYS A 14 -2.44 27.26 10.99
N ILE A 15 -2.78 27.12 9.71
CA ILE A 15 -1.82 27.33 8.62
C ILE A 15 -1.68 28.84 8.40
N VAL A 16 -0.44 29.31 8.37
CA VAL A 16 -0.10 30.73 8.20
C VAL A 16 0.79 30.83 6.98
N HIS A 17 0.35 31.60 5.98
CA HIS A 17 1.06 31.76 4.70
C HIS A 17 1.85 33.08 4.59
N SER A 18 1.57 34.06 5.45
CA SER A 18 2.27 35.35 5.49
C SER A 18 2.45 35.83 6.93
N GLU A 19 3.49 36.65 7.14
CA GLU A 19 3.83 37.22 8.46
C GLU A 19 2.69 38.07 9.04
N GLU A 20 1.99 38.82 8.19
CA GLU A 20 0.84 39.67 8.58
C GLU A 20 -0.27 38.87 9.29
N ASN A 21 -0.46 37.59 8.93
CA ASN A 21 -1.51 36.74 9.50
C ASN A 21 -1.04 35.96 10.73
N LEU A 22 0.23 36.08 11.13
CA LEU A 22 0.83 35.24 12.17
C LEU A 22 0.29 35.57 13.56
N GLU A 23 0.25 36.86 13.92
CA GLU A 23 -0.19 37.30 15.25
C GLU A 23 -1.64 36.90 15.52
N GLU A 24 -2.54 37.18 14.57
CA GLU A 24 -3.94 36.78 14.67
C GLU A 24 -4.10 35.25 14.78
N SER A 25 -3.33 34.50 13.98
CA SER A 25 -3.38 33.03 14.00
C SER A 25 -2.88 32.45 15.33
N ILE A 26 -1.84 33.05 15.93
CA ILE A 26 -1.34 32.69 17.25
C ILE A 26 -2.44 32.92 18.29
N GLU A 27 -3.02 34.12 18.37
CA GLU A 27 -4.04 34.44 19.37
C GLU A 27 -5.33 33.64 19.19
N SER A 28 -5.69 33.31 17.95
CA SER A 28 -6.76 32.38 17.63
C SER A 28 -6.46 30.97 18.15
N ALA A 29 -5.28 30.42 17.83
CA ALA A 29 -4.86 29.09 18.26
C ALA A 29 -4.74 28.97 19.79
N LYS A 30 -4.21 29.99 20.48
CA LYS A 30 -4.13 30.03 21.95
C LYS A 30 -5.52 29.95 22.60
N ARG A 31 -6.49 30.74 22.10
CA ARG A 31 -7.87 30.72 22.61
C ARG A 31 -8.53 29.35 22.44
N GLU A 32 -8.34 28.74 21.27
CA GLU A 32 -8.86 27.40 20.97
C GLU A 32 -8.19 26.30 21.82
N ALA A 33 -6.87 26.41 22.04
CA ALA A 33 -6.11 25.51 22.89
C ALA A 33 -6.52 25.61 24.36
N LYS A 34 -6.71 26.85 24.85
CA LYS A 34 -7.18 27.12 26.22
C LYS A 34 -8.59 26.58 26.45
N SER A 35 -9.50 26.77 25.50
CA SER A 35 -10.89 26.29 25.63
C SER A 35 -11.00 24.77 25.53
N SER A 36 -10.15 24.13 24.71
CA SER A 36 -10.23 22.69 24.46
C SER A 36 -9.39 21.85 25.42
N PHE A 37 -8.23 22.36 25.86
CA PHE A 37 -7.20 21.60 26.58
C PHE A 37 -6.69 22.29 27.86
N GLY A 38 -7.22 23.47 28.21
CA GLY A 38 -6.81 24.22 29.40
C GLY A 38 -5.38 24.76 29.36
N ASN A 39 -4.71 24.68 28.20
CA ASN A 39 -3.33 25.09 27.99
C ASN A 39 -3.25 25.99 26.75
N ASP A 40 -2.76 27.22 26.89
CA ASP A 40 -2.64 28.20 25.81
C ASP A 40 -1.25 28.23 25.16
N MET A 41 -0.33 27.34 25.54
CA MET A 41 0.96 27.24 24.87
C MET A 41 0.79 26.76 23.43
N VAL A 42 1.41 27.49 22.52
CA VAL A 42 1.50 27.14 21.10
C VAL A 42 2.96 27.15 20.64
N PHE A 43 3.26 26.38 19.60
CA PHE A 43 4.56 26.38 18.94
C PHE A 43 4.37 26.54 17.42
N LEU A 44 5.47 26.89 16.75
CA LEU A 44 5.52 27.02 15.30
C LEU A 44 6.28 25.84 14.72
N GLU A 45 5.69 25.18 13.74
CA GLU A 45 6.38 24.23 12.88
C GLU A 45 6.30 24.67 11.42
N ARG A 46 7.28 24.25 10.62
CA ARG A 46 7.25 24.44 9.17
C ARG A 46 6.04 23.69 8.61
N TYR A 47 5.18 24.40 7.87
CA TYR A 47 4.13 23.76 7.10
C TYR A 47 4.71 23.27 5.79
N LEU A 48 4.46 22.01 5.44
CA LEU A 48 4.86 21.44 4.16
C LEU A 48 3.63 21.42 3.25
N ASP A 49 3.68 22.18 2.16
CA ASP A 49 2.62 22.14 1.15
C ASP A 49 2.79 20.91 0.26
N LYS A 50 1.68 20.20 0.00
CA LYS A 50 1.61 19.00 -0.84
C LYS A 50 2.71 17.97 -0.53
N PRO A 51 2.87 17.56 0.74
CA PRO A 51 4.01 16.73 1.08
C PRO A 51 3.84 15.33 0.52
N ARG A 52 4.98 14.75 0.12
CA ARG A 52 5.13 13.35 -0.26
C ARG A 52 5.91 12.64 0.82
N HIS A 53 5.52 11.40 1.09
CA HIS A 53 6.22 10.54 2.04
C HIS A 53 7.18 9.67 1.26
N ILE A 54 8.48 9.93 1.38
CA ILE A 54 9.54 9.21 0.70
C ILE A 54 10.44 8.56 1.74
N GLU A 55 10.83 7.32 1.51
CA GLU A 55 11.67 6.62 2.47
C GLU A 55 12.77 5.81 1.80
N PHE A 56 13.95 5.73 2.41
CA PHE A 56 15.09 4.98 1.89
C PHE A 56 15.32 3.71 2.70
N GLN A 57 15.39 2.58 2.00
CA GLN A 57 15.75 1.30 2.60
C GLN A 57 17.24 1.28 2.90
N ILE A 58 17.61 0.94 4.13
CA ILE A 58 19.00 0.76 4.58
C ILE A 58 19.28 -0.72 4.86
N LEU A 59 20.49 -1.17 4.53
CA LEU A 59 21.11 -2.37 5.06
C LEU A 59 22.47 -1.98 5.65
N ALA A 60 22.74 -2.41 6.88
CA ALA A 60 24.01 -2.20 7.56
C ALA A 60 24.48 -3.51 8.21
N ASP A 61 25.78 -3.83 8.13
CA ASP A 61 26.37 -4.94 8.89
C ASP A 61 27.12 -4.47 10.14
N GLU A 62 27.62 -5.43 10.93
CA GLU A 62 28.42 -5.14 12.13
C GLU A 62 29.87 -4.73 11.82
N HIS A 63 30.26 -4.73 10.55
CA HIS A 63 31.63 -4.46 10.08
C HIS A 63 31.79 -3.03 9.52
N GLY A 64 30.74 -2.21 9.63
CA GLY A 64 30.72 -0.81 9.21
C GLY A 64 30.28 -0.59 7.76
N ASN A 65 29.84 -1.63 7.05
CA ASN A 65 29.27 -1.46 5.71
C ASN A 65 27.81 -1.02 5.84
N ILE A 66 27.47 0.10 5.20
CA ILE A 66 26.10 0.63 5.15
C ILE A 66 25.77 1.01 3.70
N ILE A 67 24.65 0.50 3.19
CA ILE A 67 24.15 0.79 1.84
C ILE A 67 22.67 1.14 1.89
N HIS A 68 22.20 1.89 0.89
CA HIS A 68 20.78 2.07 0.62
C HIS A 68 20.31 1.23 -0.57
N LEU A 69 19.09 0.69 -0.49
CA LEU A 69 18.41 -0.04 -1.56
C LEU A 69 17.36 0.83 -2.24
N PHE A 70 17.75 2.07 -2.57
CA PHE A 70 16.87 3.11 -3.14
C PHE A 70 15.68 3.49 -2.25
N GLU A 71 14.80 4.32 -2.82
CA GLU A 71 13.65 4.91 -2.14
C GLU A 71 12.33 4.20 -2.44
N ARG A 72 11.32 4.41 -1.59
CA ARG A 72 9.92 4.10 -1.85
C ARG A 72 9.07 5.37 -1.69
N GLU A 73 8.03 5.51 -2.50
CA GLU A 73 7.00 6.52 -2.32
C GLU A 73 5.77 5.90 -1.66
N CYS A 74 5.44 6.43 -0.48
CA CYS A 74 4.37 5.93 0.39
C CYS A 74 3.30 7.01 0.64
N SER A 75 3.15 7.94 -0.32
CA SER A 75 2.29 9.11 -0.19
C SER A 75 0.80 8.77 -0.13
N ILE A 76 0.35 7.63 -0.67
CA ILE A 76 -1.06 7.26 -0.62
C ILE A 76 -1.37 6.62 0.74
N GLN A 77 -1.98 7.43 1.59
CA GLN A 77 -2.24 7.08 2.98
C GLN A 77 -3.68 7.38 3.38
N ARG A 78 -4.25 6.52 4.21
CA ARG A 78 -5.56 6.68 4.83
C ARG A 78 -5.38 6.88 6.33
N ARG A 79 -5.73 8.06 6.86
CA ARG A 79 -5.54 8.42 8.29
C ARG A 79 -4.11 8.11 8.75
N HIS A 80 -3.11 8.54 7.96
CA HIS A 80 -1.69 8.29 8.18
C HIS A 80 -1.24 6.83 8.05
N GLN A 81 -2.11 5.90 7.66
CA GLN A 81 -1.76 4.53 7.32
C GLN A 81 -1.41 4.41 5.84
N LYS A 82 -0.20 3.97 5.50
CA LYS A 82 0.20 3.66 4.12
C LYS A 82 -0.67 2.52 3.56
N ILE A 83 -1.17 2.67 2.33
CA ILE A 83 -2.04 1.67 1.69
C ILE A 83 -1.63 1.34 0.24
N ILE A 84 -0.89 2.23 -0.42
CA ILE A 84 -0.27 1.99 -1.73
C ILE A 84 1.14 2.58 -1.70
N GLU A 85 2.10 1.77 -2.07
CA GLU A 85 3.52 2.08 -2.05
C GLU A 85 4.14 1.74 -3.40
N GLU A 86 5.07 2.56 -3.87
CA GLU A 86 5.72 2.35 -5.18
C GLU A 86 7.22 2.65 -5.17
N THR A 87 7.95 1.96 -6.05
CA THR A 87 9.37 2.27 -6.29
C THR A 87 9.77 1.97 -7.73
N PRO A 88 10.61 2.82 -8.37
CA PRO A 88 11.08 4.12 -7.88
C PRO A 88 9.95 5.14 -7.72
N SER A 89 10.18 6.15 -6.87
CA SER A 89 9.24 7.25 -6.69
C SER A 89 9.11 8.10 -7.96
N PRO A 90 7.88 8.45 -8.40
CA PRO A 90 7.67 9.35 -9.55
C PRO A 90 8.19 10.77 -9.35
N VAL A 91 8.44 11.24 -8.11
CA VAL A 91 8.96 12.60 -7.85
C VAL A 91 10.49 12.67 -7.94
N MET A 92 11.19 11.54 -7.92
CA MET A 92 12.64 11.52 -7.79
C MET A 92 13.39 11.85 -9.09
N THR A 93 14.28 12.83 -9.01
CA THR A 93 15.35 13.04 -10.00
C THR A 93 16.59 12.20 -9.63
N LYS A 94 17.57 12.11 -10.53
CA LYS A 94 18.83 11.42 -10.23
C LYS A 94 19.60 12.10 -9.09
N ASP A 95 19.64 13.42 -9.12
CA ASP A 95 20.38 14.22 -8.14
C ASP A 95 19.72 14.18 -6.76
N LEU A 96 18.38 14.36 -6.71
CA LEU A 96 17.63 14.28 -5.46
C LEU A 96 17.76 12.90 -4.81
N ARG A 97 17.66 11.83 -5.62
CA ARG A 97 17.84 10.46 -5.12
C ARG A 97 19.23 10.23 -4.55
N LYS A 98 20.26 10.72 -5.23
CA LYS A 98 21.65 10.61 -4.74
C LYS A 98 21.81 11.35 -3.42
N GLU A 99 21.35 12.59 -3.35
CA GLU A 99 21.46 13.43 -2.17
C GLU A 99 20.72 12.82 -0.96
N MET A 100 19.46 12.43 -1.15
CA MET A 100 18.66 11.81 -0.09
C MET A 100 19.19 10.44 0.33
N GLY A 101 19.70 9.64 -0.62
CA GLY A 101 20.33 8.35 -0.32
C GLY A 101 21.59 8.50 0.54
N GLU A 102 22.45 9.46 0.21
CA GLU A 102 23.63 9.79 1.02
C GLU A 102 23.23 10.32 2.42
N ALA A 103 22.18 11.14 2.50
CA ALA A 103 21.65 11.61 3.78
C ALA A 103 21.09 10.46 4.64
N ALA A 104 20.39 9.50 4.03
CA ALA A 104 19.86 8.33 4.71
C ALA A 104 20.97 7.41 5.26
N VAL A 105 22.01 7.16 4.47
CA VAL A 105 23.19 6.38 4.92
C VAL A 105 23.89 7.09 6.09
N LYS A 106 24.11 8.41 5.99
CA LYS A 106 24.70 9.20 7.09
C LYS A 106 23.86 9.16 8.37
N ALA A 107 22.53 9.20 8.24
CA ALA A 107 21.63 9.10 9.40
C ALA A 107 21.77 7.73 10.10
N ALA A 108 21.88 6.64 9.33
CA ALA A 108 22.11 5.30 9.87
C ALA A 108 23.51 5.17 10.51
N GLU A 109 24.54 5.74 9.88
CA GLU A 109 25.92 5.77 10.40
C GLU A 109 25.99 6.52 11.74
N ALA A 110 25.32 7.66 11.86
CA ALA A 110 25.34 8.50 13.06
C ALA A 110 24.82 7.80 14.32
N VAL A 111 23.97 6.77 14.17
CA VAL A 111 23.42 5.98 15.29
C VAL A 111 24.08 4.61 15.42
N GLY A 112 25.11 4.31 14.62
CA GLY A 112 25.76 2.99 14.62
C GLY A 112 24.78 1.87 14.25
N TYR A 113 23.92 2.11 13.26
CA TYR A 113 22.86 1.18 12.91
C TYR A 113 23.39 -0.14 12.35
N THR A 114 22.68 -1.23 12.63
CA THR A 114 22.92 -2.57 12.04
C THR A 114 21.59 -3.15 11.59
N ASN A 115 21.64 -4.13 10.68
CA ASN A 115 20.50 -4.82 10.08
C ASN A 115 19.70 -3.94 9.09
N ALA A 116 18.49 -4.37 8.72
CA ALA A 116 17.61 -3.60 7.84
C ALA A 116 16.84 -2.53 8.61
N GLY A 117 16.73 -1.34 8.02
CA GLY A 117 15.96 -0.24 8.57
C GLY A 117 15.51 0.70 7.45
N THR A 118 14.68 1.69 7.78
CA THR A 118 14.20 2.66 6.80
C THR A 118 14.28 4.07 7.36
N ILE A 119 14.82 5.00 6.59
CA ILE A 119 14.83 6.43 6.91
C ILE A 119 13.67 7.09 6.17
N GLU A 120 12.72 7.68 6.90
CA GLU A 120 11.55 8.35 6.35
C GLU A 120 11.79 9.86 6.23
N PHE A 121 11.35 10.42 5.10
CA PHE A 121 11.43 11.84 4.77
C PHE A 121 10.07 12.36 4.30
N MET A 122 9.81 13.65 4.58
CA MET A 122 8.81 14.42 3.83
C MET A 122 9.49 15.21 2.74
N VAL A 123 8.95 15.14 1.52
CA VAL A 123 9.38 15.96 0.38
C VAL A 123 8.26 16.95 0.06
N ASP A 124 8.54 18.25 0.09
CA ASP A 124 7.57 19.30 -0.22
C ASP A 124 7.42 19.53 -1.74
N GLY A 125 6.45 20.37 -2.13
CA GLY A 125 6.19 20.70 -3.53
C GLY A 125 7.35 21.39 -4.28
N ASN A 126 8.38 21.88 -3.57
CA ASN A 126 9.58 22.47 -4.15
C ASN A 126 10.78 21.51 -4.13
N LEU A 127 10.55 20.23 -3.81
CA LEU A 127 11.56 19.18 -3.69
C LEU A 127 12.56 19.38 -2.53
N ASN A 128 12.24 20.22 -1.54
CA ASN A 128 12.98 20.19 -0.29
C ASN A 128 12.56 18.96 0.50
N TYR A 129 13.51 18.28 1.12
CA TYR A 129 13.25 17.10 1.95
C TYR A 129 13.63 17.34 3.41
N TYR A 130 12.90 16.68 4.31
CA TYR A 130 13.05 16.83 5.75
C TYR A 130 12.97 15.44 6.37
N PHE A 131 13.97 15.08 7.19
CA PHE A 131 13.94 13.85 7.97
C PHE A 131 12.70 13.84 8.89
N MET A 132 11.98 12.72 8.90
CA MET A 132 10.87 12.50 9.82
C MET A 132 11.30 11.60 10.97
N GLU A 133 11.61 10.35 10.66
CA GLU A 133 11.94 9.33 11.62
C GLU A 133 12.75 8.20 10.96
N MET A 134 13.31 7.34 11.79
CA MET A 134 13.91 6.08 11.36
C MET A 134 13.09 4.93 11.94
N ASN A 135 12.62 4.05 11.05
CA ASN A 135 12.04 2.79 11.45
C ASN A 135 13.17 1.75 11.57
N THR A 136 13.52 1.40 12.81
CA THR A 136 14.60 0.47 13.17
C THR A 136 14.19 -1.01 13.04
N ARG A 137 13.47 -1.30 11.97
CA ARG A 137 12.93 -2.62 11.62
C ARG A 137 12.69 -2.70 10.12
N LEU A 138 12.42 -3.91 9.63
CA LEU A 138 11.90 -4.10 8.29
C LEU A 138 10.55 -3.38 8.13
N GLN A 139 10.37 -2.69 7.00
CA GLN A 139 9.08 -2.08 6.66
C GLN A 139 8.13 -3.09 6.01
N VAL A 140 6.83 -2.83 6.12
CA VAL A 140 5.79 -3.70 5.57
C VAL A 140 5.94 -3.81 4.05
N GLU A 141 6.22 -2.67 3.43
CA GLU A 141 6.38 -2.38 2.00
C GLU A 141 7.78 -2.71 1.43
N HIS A 142 8.63 -3.44 2.16
CA HIS A 142 9.92 -3.91 1.62
C HIS A 142 9.82 -4.73 0.31
N PRO A 143 8.75 -5.50 0.00
CA PRO A 143 8.73 -6.36 -1.19
C PRO A 143 8.89 -5.61 -2.53
N ILE A 144 8.44 -4.35 -2.63
CA ILE A 144 8.63 -3.55 -3.85
C ILE A 144 10.10 -3.19 -4.08
N THR A 145 10.87 -2.98 -2.99
CA THR A 145 12.32 -2.81 -3.07
C THR A 145 12.98 -4.11 -3.52
N GLU A 146 12.61 -5.26 -2.93
CA GLU A 146 13.14 -6.57 -3.34
C GLU A 146 12.82 -6.86 -4.82
N MET A 147 11.60 -6.53 -5.27
CA MET A 147 11.16 -6.79 -6.63
C MET A 147 11.93 -5.99 -7.68
N THR A 148 12.34 -4.75 -7.36
CA THR A 148 13.07 -3.89 -8.31
C THR A 148 14.58 -4.04 -8.22
N THR A 149 15.11 -4.50 -7.08
CA THR A 149 16.57 -4.67 -6.86
C THR A 149 17.05 -6.11 -6.98
N GLY A 150 16.16 -7.09 -6.81
CA GLY A 150 16.50 -8.50 -6.71
C GLY A 150 17.18 -8.88 -5.39
N VAL A 151 17.28 -7.95 -4.42
CA VAL A 151 17.88 -8.20 -3.11
C VAL A 151 16.81 -8.74 -2.16
N ASP A 152 16.99 -9.97 -1.68
CA ASP A 152 16.19 -10.55 -0.60
C ASP A 152 16.63 -9.95 0.74
N ILE A 153 15.86 -9.00 1.26
CA ILE A 153 16.22 -8.20 2.43
C ILE A 153 16.18 -9.09 3.68
N VAL A 154 15.16 -9.93 3.84
CA VAL A 154 15.02 -10.81 5.01
C VAL A 154 16.20 -11.77 5.12
N LYS A 155 16.63 -12.36 4.00
CA LYS A 155 17.82 -13.21 3.96
C LYS A 155 19.08 -12.45 4.37
N ARG A 156 19.22 -11.18 3.95
CA ARG A 156 20.34 -10.32 4.39
C ARG A 156 20.27 -10.02 5.87
N GLN A 157 19.08 -9.76 6.42
CA GLN A 157 18.90 -9.55 7.86
C GLN A 157 19.42 -10.74 8.67
N ILE A 158 19.13 -11.98 8.22
CA ILE A 158 19.59 -13.21 8.88
C ILE A 158 21.11 -13.34 8.78
N LYS A 159 21.70 -13.09 7.61
CA LYS A 159 23.16 -13.13 7.39
C LYS A 159 23.90 -12.11 8.27
N ILE A 160 23.42 -10.87 8.30
CA ILE A 160 23.96 -9.81 9.14
C ILE A 160 23.87 -10.20 10.62
N ALA A 161 22.72 -10.70 11.07
CA ALA A 161 22.54 -11.16 12.45
C ALA A 161 23.43 -12.38 12.81
N ALA A 162 23.93 -13.12 11.82
CA ALA A 162 24.91 -14.18 12.00
C ALA A 162 26.37 -13.67 12.01
N GLY A 163 26.58 -12.35 11.91
CA GLY A 163 27.90 -11.72 11.86
C GLY A 163 28.56 -11.74 10.47
N GLU A 164 27.84 -12.12 9.40
CA GLU A 164 28.38 -12.06 8.03
C GLU A 164 28.48 -10.61 7.54
N GLU A 165 29.54 -10.32 6.80
CA GLU A 165 29.70 -9.06 6.06
C GLU A 165 28.68 -8.95 4.91
N LEU A 166 28.28 -7.72 4.59
CA LEU A 166 27.53 -7.41 3.37
C LEU A 166 28.39 -7.71 2.15
N ASP A 167 27.93 -8.65 1.33
CA ASP A 167 28.51 -9.02 0.03
C ASP A 167 28.08 -8.09 -1.13
N LEU A 168 27.51 -6.93 -0.80
CA LEU A 168 27.02 -5.93 -1.75
C LEU A 168 27.55 -4.56 -1.36
N THR A 169 28.09 -3.84 -2.34
CA THR A 169 28.43 -2.42 -2.20
C THR A 169 27.35 -1.55 -2.83
N GLN A 170 27.35 -0.25 -2.53
CA GLN A 170 26.38 0.69 -3.13
C GLN A 170 26.40 0.70 -4.66
N LYS A 171 27.54 0.35 -5.27
CA LYS A 171 27.70 0.30 -6.74
C LYS A 171 27.06 -0.94 -7.38
N ASP A 172 26.88 -2.00 -6.61
CA ASP A 172 26.29 -3.27 -7.06
C ASP A 172 24.75 -3.23 -7.02
N VAL A 173 24.19 -2.27 -6.28
CA VAL A 173 22.74 -2.09 -6.16
C VAL A 173 22.22 -1.40 -7.42
N HIS A 174 21.42 -2.14 -8.19
CA HIS A 174 20.73 -1.63 -9.36
C HIS A 174 19.23 -1.76 -9.18
N GLN A 175 18.50 -0.80 -9.76
CA GLN A 175 17.05 -0.85 -9.80
C GLN A 175 16.58 -1.03 -11.24
N ARG A 176 15.70 -2.00 -11.48
CA ARG A 176 15.10 -2.24 -12.79
C ARG A 176 13.58 -2.18 -12.71
N GLY A 177 13.00 -1.52 -13.71
CA GLY A 177 11.56 -1.43 -13.87
C GLY A 177 10.90 -0.60 -12.79
N HIS A 178 9.69 -0.99 -12.42
CA HIS A 178 8.91 -0.35 -11.37
C HIS A 178 8.09 -1.42 -10.66
N ALA A 179 7.87 -1.24 -9.36
CA ALA A 179 7.02 -2.11 -8.56
C ALA A 179 6.04 -1.29 -7.72
N LEU A 180 4.86 -1.86 -7.52
CA LEU A 180 3.75 -1.26 -6.80
C LEU A 180 3.20 -2.29 -5.82
N GLU A 181 2.93 -1.87 -4.59
CA GLU A 181 2.29 -2.65 -3.55
C GLU A 181 0.93 -2.03 -3.21
N CYS A 182 -0.03 -2.91 -2.89
CA CYS A 182 -1.32 -2.54 -2.34
C CYS A 182 -1.58 -3.39 -1.10
N ARG A 183 -1.90 -2.74 0.01
CA ARG A 183 -2.30 -3.42 1.25
C ARG A 183 -3.78 -3.77 1.18
N ILE A 184 -4.06 -5.06 1.15
CA ILE A 184 -5.42 -5.59 1.12
C ILE A 184 -5.92 -5.67 2.56
N TYR A 185 -6.92 -4.88 2.90
CA TYR A 185 -7.50 -4.80 4.24
C TYR A 185 -8.93 -5.35 4.26
N ALA A 186 -9.30 -6.01 5.36
CA ALA A 186 -10.68 -6.24 5.75
C ALA A 186 -11.24 -4.96 6.38
N GLU A 187 -11.58 -3.99 5.54
CA GLU A 187 -12.15 -2.71 5.95
C GLU A 187 -13.20 -2.25 4.94
N ASP A 188 -14.09 -1.35 5.37
CA ASP A 188 -15.12 -0.73 4.54
C ASP A 188 -14.81 0.75 4.26
N PRO A 189 -14.17 1.07 3.11
CA PRO A 189 -13.87 2.45 2.74
C PRO A 189 -15.10 3.37 2.65
N ALA A 190 -16.28 2.85 2.29
CA ALA A 190 -17.49 3.66 2.13
C ALA A 190 -18.08 4.10 3.48
N HIS A 191 -17.79 3.35 4.54
CA HIS A 191 -18.21 3.67 5.90
C HIS A 191 -17.03 4.15 6.75
N GLY A 192 -16.13 4.94 6.17
CA GLY A 192 -15.03 5.55 6.90
C GLY A 192 -13.94 4.57 7.31
N PHE A 193 -13.72 3.54 6.48
CA PHE A 193 -12.68 2.51 6.64
C PHE A 193 -12.77 1.78 7.99
N LEU A 194 -13.99 1.44 8.40
CA LEU A 194 -14.22 0.62 9.58
C LEU A 194 -13.73 -0.82 9.32
N PRO A 195 -13.06 -1.47 10.29
CA PRO A 195 -12.68 -2.87 10.16
C PRO A 195 -13.90 -3.77 9.88
N SER A 196 -13.72 -4.75 9.01
CA SER A 196 -14.72 -5.77 8.68
C SER A 196 -14.26 -7.11 9.27
N VAL A 197 -15.00 -7.60 10.25
CA VAL A 197 -14.76 -8.90 10.90
C VAL A 197 -15.69 -9.96 10.32
N GLY A 198 -15.27 -11.22 10.37
CA GLY A 198 -16.06 -12.33 9.83
C GLY A 198 -15.19 -13.49 9.34
N VAL A 199 -15.83 -14.52 8.78
CA VAL A 199 -15.13 -15.68 8.21
C VAL A 199 -14.87 -15.45 6.73
N LEU A 200 -13.66 -15.76 6.27
CA LEU A 200 -13.31 -15.71 4.85
C LEU A 200 -13.94 -16.90 4.10
N GLU A 201 -15.16 -16.73 3.61
CA GLU A 201 -15.92 -17.75 2.87
C GLU A 201 -15.19 -18.26 1.63
N LYS A 202 -14.37 -17.41 1.01
CA LYS A 202 -13.55 -17.79 -0.12
C LYS A 202 -12.37 -16.84 -0.28
N VAL A 203 -11.18 -17.39 -0.51
CA VAL A 203 -9.96 -16.66 -0.87
C VAL A 203 -9.38 -17.25 -2.15
N GLU A 204 -9.29 -16.46 -3.22
CA GLU A 204 -8.52 -16.78 -4.42
C GLU A 204 -7.63 -15.59 -4.79
N MET A 205 -6.32 -15.79 -4.69
CA MET A 205 -5.33 -14.75 -4.97
C MET A 205 -4.96 -14.75 -6.46
N PRO A 206 -4.66 -13.58 -7.06
CA PRO A 206 -4.21 -13.51 -8.43
C PRO A 206 -2.82 -14.13 -8.56
N LEU A 207 -2.64 -14.96 -9.58
CA LEU A 207 -1.35 -15.56 -9.93
C LEU A 207 -0.93 -15.08 -11.32
N GLY A 208 0.37 -14.90 -11.52
CA GLY A 208 0.93 -14.55 -12.83
C GLY A 208 2.37 -14.03 -12.76
N PRO A 209 3.00 -13.76 -13.91
CA PRO A 209 4.36 -13.24 -13.96
C PRO A 209 4.48 -11.87 -13.29
N ASN A 210 5.47 -11.74 -12.40
CA ASN A 210 5.72 -10.54 -11.59
C ASN A 210 4.49 -10.11 -10.77
N ILE A 211 3.71 -11.08 -10.29
CA ILE A 211 2.69 -10.88 -9.26
C ILE A 211 3.14 -11.69 -8.04
N ARG A 212 3.34 -11.01 -6.92
CA ARG A 212 3.71 -11.59 -5.64
C ARG A 212 2.59 -11.31 -4.63
N ASN A 213 2.22 -12.33 -3.87
CA ASN A 213 1.28 -12.21 -2.77
C ASN A 213 2.01 -12.60 -1.49
N ASP A 214 2.16 -11.65 -0.59
CA ASP A 214 2.57 -11.93 0.80
C ASP A 214 1.30 -11.93 1.63
N ALA A 215 0.78 -13.11 1.94
CA ALA A 215 -0.52 -13.28 2.60
C ALA A 215 -0.45 -14.30 3.73
N GLY A 216 -1.22 -14.06 4.80
CA GLY A 216 -1.36 -14.95 5.95
C GLY A 216 -2.77 -15.52 6.09
N ILE A 217 -3.54 -15.56 5.00
CA ILE A 217 -4.97 -15.88 5.01
C ILE A 217 -5.32 -17.06 4.10
N GLU A 218 -6.38 -17.78 4.45
CA GLU A 218 -6.94 -18.88 3.68
C GLU A 218 -8.47 -18.93 3.80
N THR A 219 -9.11 -19.75 2.94
CA THR A 219 -10.56 -19.95 3.01
C THR A 219 -10.93 -20.63 4.34
N GLY A 220 -11.93 -20.08 5.04
CA GLY A 220 -12.38 -20.54 6.35
C GLY A 220 -11.72 -19.84 7.54
N LEU A 221 -10.72 -18.96 7.32
CA LEU A 221 -10.09 -18.21 8.38
C LEU A 221 -11.04 -17.14 8.97
N GLU A 222 -11.06 -17.01 10.29
CA GLU A 222 -11.81 -15.96 11.00
C GLU A 222 -10.96 -14.68 11.16
N ILE A 223 -11.51 -13.56 10.72
CA ILE A 223 -10.97 -12.21 10.92
C ILE A 223 -11.56 -11.64 12.20
N THR A 224 -10.70 -11.42 13.19
CA THR A 224 -11.07 -10.95 14.53
C THR A 224 -10.80 -9.44 14.69
N PRO A 225 -11.45 -8.76 15.65
CA PRO A 225 -11.22 -7.33 15.88
C PRO A 225 -9.94 -7.02 16.66
N TYR A 226 -9.16 -8.03 17.06
CA TYR A 226 -8.04 -7.89 18.00
C TYR A 226 -6.72 -7.47 17.33
N TYR A 227 -6.60 -7.68 16.02
CA TYR A 227 -5.37 -7.45 15.27
C TYR A 227 -5.60 -6.47 14.12
N ASP A 228 -4.50 -6.03 13.51
CA ASP A 228 -4.55 -5.23 12.29
C ASP A 228 -5.34 -5.99 11.20
N PRO A 229 -6.32 -5.36 10.52
CA PRO A 229 -7.18 -6.06 9.56
C PRO A 229 -6.50 -6.34 8.20
N MET A 230 -5.16 -6.27 8.12
CA MET A 230 -4.44 -6.55 6.87
C MET A 230 -4.52 -8.04 6.54
N LEU A 231 -5.06 -8.33 5.36
CA LEU A 231 -5.24 -9.68 4.84
C LEU A 231 -4.03 -10.13 4.04
N ALA A 232 -3.51 -9.25 3.19
CA ALA A 232 -2.41 -9.55 2.30
C ALA A 232 -1.73 -8.26 1.79
N LYS A 233 -0.51 -8.42 1.30
CA LYS A 233 0.16 -7.43 0.46
C LYS A 233 0.19 -7.99 -0.97
N LEU A 234 -0.42 -7.27 -1.89
CA LEU A 234 -0.35 -7.60 -3.31
C LEU A 234 0.71 -6.72 -3.96
N ILE A 235 1.71 -7.36 -4.55
CA ILE A 235 2.84 -6.68 -5.18
C ILE A 235 2.90 -7.05 -6.65
N VAL A 236 3.11 -6.05 -7.50
CA VAL A 236 3.33 -6.27 -8.93
C VAL A 236 4.54 -5.52 -9.44
N GLY A 237 5.22 -6.10 -10.43
CA GLY A 237 6.36 -5.51 -11.12
C GLY A 237 6.14 -5.40 -12.62
N GLY A 238 6.63 -4.32 -13.23
CA GLY A 238 6.56 -4.04 -14.67
C GLY A 238 7.82 -3.35 -15.17
N GLU A 239 7.93 -3.17 -16.50
CA GLU A 239 9.09 -2.47 -17.08
C GLU A 239 9.03 -0.96 -16.79
N ASN A 240 7.84 -0.43 -16.56
CA ASN A 240 7.59 0.95 -16.23
C ASN A 240 6.40 1.08 -15.27
N ARG A 241 6.19 2.30 -14.78
CA ARG A 241 5.11 2.63 -13.84
C ARG A 241 3.72 2.37 -14.42
N GLU A 242 3.47 2.73 -15.67
CA GLU A 242 2.16 2.54 -16.30
C GLU A 242 1.78 1.06 -16.42
N GLU A 243 2.72 0.21 -16.83
CA GLU A 243 2.52 -1.24 -16.86
C GLU A 243 2.23 -1.80 -15.47
N SER A 244 2.97 -1.36 -14.46
CA SER A 244 2.77 -1.80 -13.07
C SER A 244 1.38 -1.41 -12.56
N ILE A 245 0.93 -0.19 -12.86
CA ILE A 245 -0.44 0.27 -12.52
C ILE A 245 -1.49 -0.60 -13.21
N ASN A 246 -1.36 -0.81 -14.52
CA ASN A 246 -2.32 -1.60 -15.28
C ASN A 246 -2.36 -3.07 -14.80
N LYS A 247 -1.18 -3.63 -14.49
CA LYS A 247 -1.04 -4.98 -13.93
C LYS A 247 -1.67 -5.09 -12.53
N MET A 248 -1.47 -4.10 -11.67
CA MET A 248 -2.08 -4.06 -10.34
C MET A 248 -3.62 -4.00 -10.44
N ILE A 249 -4.15 -3.15 -11.31
CA ILE A 249 -5.60 -3.07 -11.56
C ILE A 249 -6.15 -4.42 -12.04
N TRP A 250 -5.42 -5.12 -12.92
CA TRP A 250 -5.80 -6.45 -13.38
C TRP A 250 -5.76 -7.48 -12.23
N ALA A 251 -4.68 -7.51 -11.45
CA ALA A 251 -4.49 -8.44 -10.34
C ALA A 251 -5.57 -8.23 -9.26
N LEU A 252 -5.83 -6.99 -8.86
CA LEU A 252 -6.92 -6.63 -7.93
C LEU A 252 -8.30 -7.02 -8.48
N SER A 253 -8.49 -7.03 -9.80
CA SER A 253 -9.77 -7.47 -10.40
C SER A 253 -9.96 -8.99 -10.40
N ARG A 254 -8.89 -9.75 -10.13
CA ARG A 254 -8.88 -11.21 -10.03
C ARG A 254 -8.74 -11.70 -8.58
N TYR A 255 -8.57 -10.78 -7.63
CA TYR A 255 -8.45 -11.09 -6.22
C TYR A 255 -9.85 -11.29 -5.62
N VAL A 256 -10.17 -12.53 -5.27
CA VAL A 256 -11.46 -12.89 -4.68
C VAL A 256 -11.28 -13.07 -3.18
N ILE A 257 -11.96 -12.24 -2.40
CA ILE A 257 -12.13 -12.42 -0.95
C ILE A 257 -13.62 -12.24 -0.66
N LEU A 258 -14.27 -13.29 -0.18
CA LEU A 258 -15.69 -13.29 0.19
C LEU A 258 -15.83 -13.49 1.70
N GLY A 259 -16.93 -12.98 2.27
CA GLY A 259 -17.27 -13.09 3.69
C GLY A 259 -16.99 -11.84 4.52
N VAL A 260 -16.09 -10.97 4.06
CA VAL A 260 -15.80 -9.65 4.66
C VAL A 260 -15.78 -8.55 3.59
N THR A 261 -16.00 -7.30 3.98
CA THR A 261 -15.78 -6.15 3.11
C THR A 261 -14.28 -5.89 2.99
N THR A 262 -13.81 -5.59 1.78
CA THR A 262 -12.40 -5.29 1.53
C THR A 262 -12.21 -3.94 0.86
N ASN A 263 -11.01 -3.36 1.01
CA ASN A 263 -10.64 -2.12 0.35
C ASN A 263 -10.25 -2.28 -1.14
N ILE A 264 -10.33 -3.49 -1.72
CA ILE A 264 -9.94 -3.78 -3.11
C ILE A 264 -10.61 -2.84 -4.13
N PRO A 265 -11.94 -2.59 -4.08
CA PRO A 265 -12.58 -1.69 -5.05
C PRO A 265 -12.07 -0.25 -4.94
N PHE A 266 -11.80 0.21 -3.72
CA PHE A 266 -11.23 1.53 -3.45
C PHE A 266 -9.82 1.66 -4.03
N LEU A 267 -8.94 0.70 -3.77
CA LEU A 267 -7.57 0.66 -4.31
C LEU A 267 -7.58 0.73 -5.84
N LYS A 268 -8.44 -0.06 -6.51
CA LYS A 268 -8.60 0.00 -7.97
C LYS A 268 -9.00 1.38 -8.46
N ARG A 269 -9.85 2.10 -7.71
CA ARG A 269 -10.30 3.44 -8.10
C ARG A 269 -9.19 4.48 -7.92
N VAL A 270 -8.38 4.38 -6.86
CA VAL A 270 -7.19 5.21 -6.66
C VAL A 270 -6.22 5.03 -7.83
N LEU A 271 -5.89 3.79 -8.20
CA LEU A 271 -4.96 3.49 -9.30
C LEU A 271 -5.46 3.96 -10.68
N LYS A 272 -6.78 3.99 -10.88
CA LYS A 272 -7.42 4.53 -12.10
C LYS A 272 -7.50 6.05 -12.11
N HIS A 273 -7.30 6.72 -10.98
CA HIS A 273 -7.42 8.16 -10.91
C HIS A 273 -6.31 8.86 -11.70
N GLU A 274 -6.67 9.87 -12.48
CA GLU A 274 -5.74 10.58 -13.38
C GLU A 274 -4.54 11.19 -12.64
N ALA A 275 -4.78 11.80 -11.48
CA ALA A 275 -3.71 12.35 -10.65
C ALA A 275 -2.73 11.26 -10.18
N PHE A 276 -3.20 10.06 -9.81
CA PHE A 276 -2.34 8.94 -9.47
C PHE A 276 -1.52 8.48 -10.68
N ARG A 277 -2.16 8.30 -11.84
CA ARG A 277 -1.48 7.88 -13.08
C ARG A 277 -0.40 8.86 -13.54
N ARG A 278 -0.61 10.17 -13.35
CA ARG A 278 0.38 11.21 -13.64
C ARG A 278 1.48 11.35 -12.58
N GLY A 279 1.39 10.63 -11.46
CA GLY A 279 2.32 10.75 -10.35
C GLY A 279 2.12 12.02 -9.52
N ASN A 280 0.99 12.73 -9.68
CA ASN A 280 0.60 13.90 -8.90
C ASN A 280 -0.06 13.47 -7.59
N ILE A 281 0.75 12.89 -6.70
CA ILE A 281 0.32 12.31 -5.42
C ILE A 281 0.94 13.06 -4.24
N THR A 282 0.23 13.06 -3.12
CA THR A 282 0.61 13.69 -1.84
C THR A 282 -0.01 12.89 -0.70
N THR A 283 0.41 13.11 0.53
CA THR A 283 -0.23 12.50 1.72
C THR A 283 -1.70 12.91 1.90
N HIS A 284 -2.14 13.98 1.23
CA HIS A 284 -3.53 14.44 1.23
C HIS A 284 -4.36 13.86 0.09
N PHE A 285 -3.82 12.94 -0.72
CA PHE A 285 -4.47 12.45 -1.94
C PHE A 285 -5.87 11.88 -1.69
N ILE A 286 -6.02 11.03 -0.67
CA ILE A 286 -7.31 10.42 -0.33
C ILE A 286 -8.29 11.49 0.16
N ASP A 287 -7.86 12.36 1.08
CA ASP A 287 -8.70 13.45 1.61
C ASP A 287 -9.12 14.45 0.51
N THR A 288 -8.30 14.61 -0.53
CA THR A 288 -8.56 15.53 -1.64
C THR A 288 -9.52 14.94 -2.67
N TYR A 289 -9.30 13.69 -3.10
CA TYR A 289 -10.02 13.10 -4.24
C TYR A 289 -11.11 12.09 -3.85
N PHE A 290 -11.09 11.63 -2.61
CA PHE A 290 -11.92 10.51 -2.14
C PHE A 290 -12.66 10.79 -0.82
N LYS A 291 -12.78 12.06 -0.41
CA LYS A 291 -13.48 12.47 0.82
C LYS A 291 -14.89 11.91 0.92
N ASP A 292 -15.63 11.94 -0.18
CA ASP A 292 -17.01 11.47 -0.28
C ASP A 292 -17.10 10.11 -0.98
N TRP A 293 -16.09 9.25 -0.77
CA TRP A 293 -16.14 7.89 -1.31
C TRP A 293 -17.34 7.14 -0.73
N GLY A 294 -18.33 6.90 -1.59
CA GLY A 294 -19.40 5.94 -1.37
C GLY A 294 -19.46 5.07 -2.61
N GLU A 295 -19.23 3.77 -2.46
CA GLU A 295 -19.27 2.86 -3.60
C GLU A 295 -20.71 2.77 -4.14
N GLN A 296 -21.03 3.61 -5.12
CA GLN A 296 -22.23 3.46 -5.93
C GLN A 296 -21.90 2.62 -7.17
N GLN A 297 -21.45 1.38 -6.96
CA GLN A 297 -21.64 0.40 -8.04
C GLN A 297 -23.12 0.04 -8.04
N LYS A 298 -23.86 0.52 -9.05
CA LYS A 298 -25.07 -0.19 -9.47
C LYS A 298 -24.60 -1.60 -9.81
N GLY A 299 -24.84 -2.54 -8.91
CA GLY A 299 -24.57 -3.95 -9.16
C GLY A 299 -25.26 -4.40 -10.43
N LEU A 300 -24.91 -5.59 -10.91
CA LEU A 300 -25.71 -6.19 -11.97
C LEU A 300 -27.18 -6.23 -11.55
N PRO A 301 -28.12 -5.97 -12.47
CA PRO A 301 -29.53 -6.18 -12.22
C PRO A 301 -29.76 -7.56 -11.59
N LEU A 302 -30.68 -7.65 -10.62
CA LEU A 302 -30.88 -8.88 -9.84
C LEU A 302 -31.19 -10.09 -10.74
N ASP A 303 -31.93 -9.89 -11.82
CA ASP A 303 -32.21 -10.85 -12.87
C ASP A 303 -30.95 -11.33 -13.60
N ALA A 304 -29.98 -10.45 -13.85
CA ALA A 304 -28.69 -10.83 -14.41
C ALA A 304 -27.87 -11.68 -13.43
N ILE A 305 -27.89 -11.34 -12.12
CA ILE A 305 -27.22 -12.15 -11.08
C ILE A 305 -27.88 -13.53 -10.97
N ILE A 306 -29.21 -13.58 -10.91
CA ILE A 306 -29.98 -14.84 -10.87
C ILE A 306 -29.68 -15.67 -12.13
N GLY A 307 -29.70 -15.06 -13.31
CA GLY A 307 -29.40 -15.72 -14.57
C GLY A 307 -27.99 -16.31 -14.58
N LEU A 308 -26.98 -15.57 -14.09
CA LEU A 308 -25.60 -16.03 -14.00
C LEU A 308 -25.45 -17.17 -12.97
N ALA A 309 -26.10 -17.05 -11.81
CA ALA A 309 -26.08 -18.06 -10.76
C ALA A 309 -26.71 -19.37 -11.22
N ILE A 310 -27.88 -19.29 -11.90
CA ILE A 310 -28.52 -20.45 -12.54
C ILE A 310 -27.60 -21.03 -13.60
N TYR A 311 -27.05 -20.21 -14.50
CA TYR A 311 -26.15 -20.68 -15.55
C TYR A 311 -24.96 -21.45 -14.98
N ASN A 312 -24.31 -20.91 -13.93
CA ASN A 312 -23.17 -21.53 -13.27
C ASN A 312 -23.56 -22.84 -12.53
N ALA A 313 -24.70 -22.85 -11.83
CA ALA A 313 -25.21 -24.05 -11.17
C ALA A 313 -25.60 -25.15 -12.18
N LEU A 314 -26.04 -24.77 -13.38
CA LEU A 314 -26.43 -25.70 -14.45
C LEU A 314 -25.26 -26.16 -15.32
N HIS A 315 -24.16 -25.39 -15.35
CA HIS A 315 -22.95 -25.69 -16.12
C HIS A 315 -21.73 -25.70 -15.19
N PRO A 316 -21.69 -26.57 -14.16
CA PRO A 316 -20.49 -26.71 -13.36
C PRO A 316 -19.34 -27.07 -14.30
N LYS A 317 -18.17 -26.45 -14.11
CA LYS A 317 -16.93 -26.90 -14.75
C LYS A 317 -16.76 -28.37 -14.36
N ARG A 318 -17.09 -29.28 -15.26
CA ARG A 318 -16.73 -30.68 -15.09
C ARG A 318 -15.22 -30.72 -15.22
N GLU A 319 -14.53 -30.85 -14.10
CA GLU A 319 -13.25 -31.52 -14.14
C GLU A 319 -13.53 -32.90 -14.76
N GLU A 320 -12.91 -33.18 -15.91
CA GLU A 320 -12.89 -34.52 -16.47
C GLU A 320 -12.09 -35.41 -15.50
N VAL A 321 -12.73 -35.82 -14.42
CA VAL A 321 -12.30 -37.00 -13.69
C VAL A 321 -12.64 -38.15 -14.62
N VAL A 322 -11.68 -38.51 -15.48
CA VAL A 322 -11.75 -39.75 -16.26
C VAL A 322 -11.79 -40.89 -15.25
N ARG A 323 -12.99 -41.26 -14.82
CA ARG A 323 -13.22 -42.47 -14.04
C ARG A 323 -13.03 -43.63 -15.02
N TYR A 324 -11.84 -44.24 -14.98
CA TYR A 324 -11.44 -45.42 -15.75
C TYR A 324 -12.33 -46.68 -15.56
N LYS A 325 -13.50 -46.56 -14.91
CA LYS A 325 -14.44 -47.65 -14.60
C LYS A 325 -15.88 -47.40 -15.08
N GLU A 326 -16.12 -46.46 -15.99
CA GLU A 326 -17.47 -46.30 -16.56
C GLU A 326 -17.66 -47.15 -17.82
N PRO A 327 -18.75 -47.94 -17.94
CA PRO A 327 -18.98 -48.84 -19.08
C PRO A 327 -19.15 -48.15 -20.43
N ASP A 328 -19.57 -46.88 -20.44
CA ASP A 328 -19.74 -46.07 -21.65
C ASP A 328 -19.25 -44.63 -21.38
N PRO A 329 -17.96 -44.34 -21.64
CA PRO A 329 -17.39 -43.00 -21.47
C PRO A 329 -17.88 -41.99 -22.52
N HIS A 330 -18.49 -42.45 -23.61
CA HIS A 330 -18.96 -41.62 -24.71
C HIS A 330 -20.48 -41.41 -24.73
N SER A 331 -21.17 -41.85 -23.68
CA SER A 331 -22.63 -41.77 -23.59
C SER A 331 -23.12 -40.33 -23.85
N PRO A 332 -23.98 -40.12 -24.86
CA PRO A 332 -24.48 -38.78 -25.17
C PRO A 332 -25.25 -38.20 -23.98
N TRP A 333 -25.91 -39.01 -23.16
CA TRP A 333 -26.59 -38.57 -21.92
C TRP A 333 -25.67 -37.93 -20.89
N LYS A 334 -24.36 -38.18 -20.99
CA LYS A 334 -23.37 -37.48 -20.18
C LYS A 334 -23.05 -36.13 -20.80
N HIS A 335 -23.00 -36.00 -22.12
CA HIS A 335 -22.47 -34.83 -22.83
C HIS A 335 -23.51 -33.85 -23.41
N THR A 336 -24.75 -34.29 -23.65
CA THR A 336 -25.79 -33.51 -24.37
C THR A 336 -26.50 -32.45 -23.51
N GLY A 337 -26.06 -32.23 -22.27
CA GLY A 337 -26.66 -31.25 -21.38
C GLY A 337 -28.18 -31.45 -21.21
N ARG A 338 -28.95 -30.36 -21.27
CA ARG A 338 -30.43 -30.41 -21.19
C ARG A 338 -31.05 -30.53 -22.57
N TRP A 339 -30.91 -31.69 -23.20
CA TRP A 339 -31.54 -31.99 -24.48
C TRP A 339 -33.08 -32.07 -24.37
N ARG A 340 -33.78 -31.50 -25.35
CA ARG A 340 -35.23 -31.55 -25.50
C ARG A 340 -35.56 -31.86 -26.96
N ILE A 341 -36.57 -32.68 -27.19
CA ILE A 341 -37.06 -32.96 -28.54
C ILE A 341 -37.86 -31.75 -29.04
N GLY A 342 -37.58 -31.29 -30.27
CA GLY A 342 -38.44 -30.34 -30.99
C GLY A 342 -38.26 -28.85 -30.67
N VAL A 343 -37.07 -28.40 -30.28
CA VAL A 343 -36.69 -26.98 -30.28
C VAL A 343 -35.51 -26.77 -31.22
#